data_AF-A0A7G9SG11-F1
#
_entry.id   AF-A0A7G9SG11-F1
#
_cell.length_a   1.000
_cell.length_b   1.000
_cell.length_c   1.000
_cell.angle_alpha   90.00
_cell.angle_beta   90.00
_cell.angle_gamma   90.00
#
_symmetry.space_group_name_H-M   'P 1'
#
loop_
_entity.id
_entity.type
_entity.pdbx_description
1 polymer ?
#
loop_
_entity_poly.entity_id
_entity_poly.type
_entity_poly.pdbx_seq_one_letter_code
_entity_poly.pdbx_strand_id
1 'polypeptide(L)'
;MARLIDINIAGRTYQVACREGEEETLRAAARLVDAKSREALAGLGTLSEARQFLFASLLLADQLVDNRPDAAPPPPTAPDPALISRADSLASRLESLAAHLEAEGQNA
;
A
#
# COMPACT_ATOMS: atom_id res chain seq x y z
N MET A 1 -15.37 -32.07 13.23
CA MET A 1 -16.66 -31.37 13.50
C MET A 1 -16.39 -29.87 13.57
N ALA A 2 -17.41 -29.00 13.54
CA ALA A 2 -17.18 -27.55 13.74
C ALA A 2 -17.12 -27.25 15.24
N ARG A 3 -16.11 -26.51 15.68
CA ARG A 3 -15.90 -26.12 17.08
C ARG A 3 -16.11 -24.62 17.23
N LEU A 4 -16.76 -24.19 18.31
CA LEU A 4 -16.87 -22.77 18.66
C LEU A 4 -15.58 -22.30 19.33
N ILE A 5 -15.06 -21.18 18.88
CA ILE A 5 -13.87 -20.53 19.44
C ILE A 5 -14.19 -19.08 19.74
N ASP A 6 -13.75 -18.64 20.92
CA ASP A 6 -13.85 -17.25 21.32
C ASP A 6 -12.63 -16.46 20.81
N ILE A 7 -12.90 -15.33 20.16
CA ILE A 7 -11.92 -14.36 19.67
C ILE A 7 -12.24 -12.98 20.22
N ASN A 8 -11.22 -12.17 20.49
CA ASN A 8 -11.39 -10.79 20.96
C ASN A 8 -10.97 -9.82 19.86
N ILE A 9 -11.86 -8.91 19.49
CA ILE A 9 -11.63 -7.88 18.48
C ILE A 9 -12.27 -6.58 18.97
N ALA A 10 -11.55 -5.46 18.89
CA ALA A 10 -12.02 -4.15 19.31
C ALA A 10 -12.50 -4.11 20.78
N GLY A 11 -11.94 -4.96 21.64
CA GLY A 11 -12.33 -5.07 23.05
C GLY A 11 -13.62 -5.85 23.29
N ARG A 12 -14.17 -6.53 22.27
CA ARG A 12 -15.36 -7.37 22.37
C ARG A 12 -15.03 -8.84 22.06
N THR A 13 -15.67 -9.75 22.78
CA THR A 13 -15.55 -11.19 22.53
C THR A 13 -16.61 -11.65 21.54
N TYR A 14 -16.20 -12.34 20.49
CA TYR A 14 -17.06 -12.98 19.50
C TYR A 14 -16.82 -14.49 19.50
N GLN A 15 -17.88 -15.25 19.31
CA GLN A 15 -17.81 -16.70 19.23
C GLN A 15 -18.06 -17.13 17.78
N VAL A 16 -17.07 -17.80 17.18
CA VAL A 16 -17.05 -18.14 15.76
C VAL A 16 -16.87 -19.64 15.59
N ALA A 17 -17.62 -20.23 14.66
CA ALA A 17 -17.44 -21.62 14.29
C ALA A 17 -16.16 -21.79 13.45
N CYS A 18 -15.29 -22.69 13.88
CA CYS A 18 -14.02 -23.00 13.25
C CYS A 18 -13.94 -24.48 12.90
N ARG A 19 -13.21 -24.81 11.82
CA ARG A 19 -12.89 -26.20 11.48
C ARG A 19 -11.70 -26.66 12.31
N GLU A 20 -11.67 -27.95 12.63
CA GLU A 20 -10.52 -28.57 13.28
C GLU A 20 -9.25 -28.34 12.44
N GLY A 21 -8.19 -27.83 13.07
CA GLY A 21 -6.92 -27.49 12.41
C GLY A 21 -6.80 -26.06 11.89
N GLU A 22 -7.90 -25.29 11.79
CA GLU A 22 -7.87 -23.88 11.34
C GLU A 22 -7.85 -22.88 12.51
N GLU A 23 -7.79 -23.36 13.74
CA GLU A 23 -7.95 -22.54 14.96
C GLU A 23 -6.89 -21.43 15.06
N GLU A 24 -5.63 -21.75 14.74
CA GLU A 24 -4.52 -20.81 14.79
C GLU A 24 -4.63 -19.75 13.68
N THR A 25 -5.00 -20.17 12.47
CA THR A 25 -5.26 -19.27 11.34
C THR A 25 -6.39 -18.30 11.66
N LEU A 26 -7.48 -18.77 12.27
CA LEU A 26 -8.58 -17.92 12.69
C LEU A 26 -8.15 -16.92 13.78
N ARG A 27 -7.35 -17.35 14.76
CA ARG A 27 -6.79 -16.45 15.79
C ARG A 27 -5.84 -15.42 15.18
N ALA A 28 -5.04 -15.80 14.19
CA ALA A 28 -4.17 -14.89 13.47
C ALA A 28 -4.98 -13.85 12.70
N ALA A 29 -6.03 -14.26 11.99
CA ALA A 29 -6.96 -13.35 11.32
C ALA A 29 -7.63 -12.39 12.31
N ALA A 30 -8.10 -12.89 13.46
CA ALA A 30 -8.70 -12.05 14.51
C ALA A 30 -7.74 -10.98 15.04
N ARG A 31 -6.45 -11.33 15.28
CA ARG A 31 -5.43 -10.36 15.70
C ARG A 31 -5.20 -9.27 14.66
N LEU A 32 -5.21 -9.64 13.37
CA LEU A 32 -5.03 -8.71 12.26
C LEU A 32 -6.23 -7.75 12.13
N VAL A 33 -7.45 -8.24 12.28
CA VAL A 33 -8.65 -7.39 12.34
C VAL A 33 -8.61 -6.47 13.58
N ASP A 34 -8.21 -6.98 14.75
CA ASP A 34 -8.08 -6.16 15.97
C ASP A 34 -7.08 -5.02 15.80
N ALA A 35 -5.91 -5.31 15.21
CA ALA A 35 -4.90 -4.30 14.93
C ALA A 35 -5.44 -3.17 14.02
N LYS A 36 -6.12 -3.53 12.93
CA LYS A 36 -6.73 -2.54 12.01
C LYS A 36 -7.88 -1.77 12.64
N SER A 37 -8.63 -2.43 13.50
CA SER A 37 -9.69 -1.80 14.29
C SER A 37 -9.14 -0.75 15.26
N ARG A 38 -7.98 -0.99 15.87
CA ARG A 38 -7.29 -0.01 16.73
C ARG A 38 -6.67 1.14 15.93
N GLU A 39 -6.09 0.84 14.78
CA GLU A 39 -5.57 1.85 13.85
C GLU A 39 -6.68 2.84 13.42
N ALA A 40 -7.87 2.31 13.08
CA ALA A 40 -9.03 3.12 12.75
C ALA A 40 -9.47 4.06 13.88
N LEU A 41 -9.41 3.61 15.14
CA LEU A 41 -9.69 4.47 16.31
C LEU A 41 -8.63 5.56 16.50
N ALA A 42 -7.35 5.22 16.34
CA ALA A 42 -6.25 6.17 16.54
C ALA A 42 -6.31 7.35 15.57
N GLY A 43 -6.73 7.12 14.32
CA GLY A 43 -6.82 8.16 13.29
C GLY A 43 -8.06 9.06 13.37
N LEU A 44 -9.16 8.59 13.98
CA LEU A 44 -10.48 9.23 13.84
C LEU A 44 -11.17 9.53 15.18
N GLY A 45 -10.58 9.15 16.32
CA GLY A 45 -11.14 9.36 17.66
C GLY A 45 -12.23 8.34 18.02
N THR A 46 -13.23 8.76 18.80
CA THR A 46 -14.30 7.86 19.25
C THR A 46 -15.24 7.52 18.09
N LEU A 47 -15.30 6.24 17.71
CA LEU A 47 -16.18 5.73 16.67
C LEU A 47 -17.21 4.77 17.26
N SER A 48 -18.36 4.64 16.60
CA SER A 48 -19.23 3.49 16.82
C SER A 48 -18.55 2.23 16.28
N GLU A 49 -18.86 1.08 16.87
CA GLU A 49 -18.31 -0.21 16.48
C GLU A 49 -18.50 -0.52 14.98
N ALA A 50 -19.70 -0.26 14.44
CA ALA A 50 -19.98 -0.47 13.02
C ALA A 50 -19.06 0.39 12.12
N ARG A 51 -18.78 1.64 12.52
CA ARG A 51 -17.90 2.53 11.78
C ARG A 51 -16.44 2.14 11.95
N GLN A 52 -16.04 1.68 13.13
CA GLN A 52 -14.71 1.16 13.39
C GLN A 52 -14.41 -0.06 12.51
N PHE A 53 -15.35 -1.01 12.41
CA PHE A 53 -15.20 -2.16 11.52
C PHE A 53 -15.25 -1.80 10.03
N LEU A 54 -16.05 -0.79 9.63
CA LEU A 54 -16.01 -0.27 8.28
C LEU A 54 -14.60 0.20 7.91
N PHE A 55 -13.99 1.04 8.74
CA PHE A 55 -12.63 1.54 8.48
C PHE A 55 -11.58 0.43 8.56
N ALA A 56 -11.66 -0.48 9.54
CA ALA A 56 -10.77 -1.63 9.60
C ALA A 56 -10.85 -2.49 8.32
N SER A 57 -12.06 -2.69 7.78
CA SER A 57 -12.28 -3.43 6.54
C SER A 57 -11.70 -2.72 5.32
N LEU A 58 -11.83 -1.39 5.25
CA LEU A 58 -11.24 -0.58 4.18
C LEU A 58 -9.71 -0.61 4.22
N LEU A 59 -9.11 -0.48 5.42
CA LEU A 59 -7.65 -0.57 5.60
C LEU A 59 -7.10 -1.95 5.23
N LEU A 60 -7.85 -3.03 5.49
CA LEU A 60 -7.50 -4.37 5.05
C LEU A 60 -7.65 -4.54 3.54
N ALA A 61 -8.71 -4.01 2.96
CA ALA A 61 -8.92 -4.06 1.52
C ALA A 61 -7.80 -3.33 0.76
N ASP A 62 -7.36 -2.17 1.26
CA ASP A 62 -6.23 -1.41 0.71
C ASP A 62 -4.96 -2.24 0.65
N GLN A 63 -4.60 -2.91 1.76
CA GLN A 63 -3.44 -3.82 1.79
C GLN A 63 -3.56 -4.99 0.82
N LEU A 64 -4.77 -5.50 0.57
CA LEU A 64 -4.99 -6.58 -0.39
C LEU A 64 -4.96 -6.10 -1.84
N VAL A 65 -5.34 -4.85 -2.09
CA VAL A 65 -5.26 -4.20 -3.40
C VAL A 65 -3.82 -3.89 -3.75
N ASP A 66 -3.07 -3.29 -2.83
CA ASP A 66 -1.65 -2.93 -3.02
C ASP A 66 -0.75 -4.14 -3.23
N ASN A 67 -1.02 -5.26 -2.53
CA ASN A 67 -0.24 -6.49 -2.65
C ASN A 67 -0.67 -7.38 -3.83
N ARG A 68 -1.61 -6.93 -4.68
CA ARG A 68 -2.04 -7.71 -5.84
C ARG A 68 -1.07 -7.47 -7.01
N PRO A 69 -0.30 -8.48 -7.46
CA PRO A 69 0.65 -8.32 -8.56
C PRO A 69 -0.03 -7.97 -9.90
N ASP A 70 -1.31 -8.34 -10.05
CA ASP A 70 -2.14 -8.07 -11.23
C ASP A 70 -3.08 -6.87 -11.05
N ALA A 71 -2.97 -6.10 -9.95
CA ALA A 71 -3.56 -4.78 -9.94
C ALA A 71 -2.79 -3.97 -10.98
N ALA A 72 -3.33 -3.94 -12.20
CA ALA A 72 -2.79 -3.13 -13.28
C ALA A 72 -2.47 -1.76 -12.69
N PRO A 73 -1.19 -1.34 -12.68
CA PRO A 73 -0.85 0.00 -12.26
C PRO A 73 -1.80 0.94 -13.01
N PRO A 74 -2.32 2.01 -12.38
CA PRO A 74 -2.97 3.05 -13.16
C PRO A 74 -2.05 3.34 -14.35
N PRO A 75 -2.59 3.38 -15.59
CA PRO A 75 -1.75 3.50 -16.79
C PRO A 75 -0.75 4.62 -16.50
N PRO A 76 0.56 4.35 -16.62
CA PRO A 76 1.57 5.32 -16.23
C PRO A 76 1.16 6.62 -16.88
N THR A 77 0.87 7.63 -16.05
CA THR A 77 0.46 8.94 -16.55
C THR A 77 1.56 9.33 -17.52
N ALA A 78 1.24 9.43 -18.81
CA ALA A 78 2.24 9.67 -19.81
C ALA A 78 3.08 10.88 -19.35
N PRO A 79 4.42 10.77 -19.34
CA PRO A 79 5.26 11.85 -18.87
C PRO A 79 4.88 13.14 -19.58
N ASP A 80 4.80 14.24 -18.83
CA ASP A 80 4.39 15.54 -19.35
C ASP A 80 5.22 15.86 -20.60
N PRO A 81 4.60 16.13 -21.78
CA PRO A 81 5.34 16.45 -23.00
C PRO A 81 6.29 17.65 -22.82
N ALA A 82 5.99 18.57 -21.90
CA ALA A 82 6.90 19.65 -21.55
C ALA A 82 8.15 19.16 -20.81
N LEU A 83 8.02 18.14 -19.95
CA LEU A 83 9.15 17.53 -19.25
C LEU A 83 10.07 16.78 -20.22
N ILE A 84 9.49 16.04 -21.18
CA ILE A 84 10.25 15.33 -22.23
C ILE A 84 11.06 16.35 -23.04
N SER A 85 10.42 17.41 -23.50
CA SER A 85 11.08 18.48 -24.28
C SER A 85 12.22 19.15 -23.50
N ARG A 86 12.06 19.33 -22.17
CA ARG A 86 13.11 19.87 -21.30
C ARG A 86 14.28 18.90 -21.15
N ALA A 87 14.00 17.59 -21.02
CA ALA A 87 15.04 16.57 -20.93
C ALA A 87 15.88 16.52 -22.22
N ASP A 88 15.26 16.57 -23.39
CA ASP A 88 15.94 16.59 -24.69
C ASP A 88 16.82 17.84 -24.87
N SER A 89 16.31 19.00 -24.45
CA SER A 89 17.09 20.26 -24.49
C SER A 89 18.31 20.20 -23.56
N LEU A 90 18.18 19.60 -22.37
CA LEU A 90 19.31 19.40 -21.47
C LEU A 90 20.34 18.43 -22.05
N ALA A 91 19.90 17.31 -22.64
CA ALA A 91 20.78 16.36 -23.30
C ALA A 91 21.58 17.02 -24.43
N SER A 92 20.92 17.81 -25.29
CA SER A 92 21.58 18.55 -26.38
C SER A 92 22.62 19.55 -25.87
N ARG A 93 22.34 20.22 -24.74
CA ARG A 93 23.30 21.14 -24.10
C ARG A 93 24.51 20.40 -23.52
N LEU A 94 24.30 19.22 -22.94
CA LEU A 94 25.40 18.40 -22.43
C LEU A 94 26.31 17.91 -23.56
N GLU A 95 25.74 17.49 -24.69
CA GLU A 95 26.52 17.12 -25.87
C GLU A 95 27.32 18.31 -26.41
N SER A 96 26.72 19.50 -26.48
CA SER A 96 27.42 20.71 -26.93
C SER A 96 28.59 21.09 -26.01
N LEU A 97 28.41 20.97 -24.69
CA LEU A 97 29.47 21.22 -23.71
C LEU A 97 30.58 20.17 -23.81
N ALA A 98 30.23 18.90 -23.98
CA ALA A 98 31.20 17.83 -24.17
C ALA A 98 32.06 18.08 -25.42
N ALA A 99 31.45 18.43 -26.56
CA ALA A 99 32.16 18.75 -27.79
C ALA A 99 33.11 19.95 -27.63
N HIS A 100 32.71 20.96 -26.84
CA HIS A 100 33.57 22.11 -26.57
C HIS A 100 34.79 21.73 -25.73
N LEU A 101 34.60 20.92 -24.69
CA LEU A 101 35.69 20.43 -23.84
C LEU A 101 36.67 19.52 -24.59
N GLU A 102 36.16 18.68 -25.49
CA GLU A 102 37.00 17.85 -26.37
C GLU A 102 37.84 18.71 -27.32
N ALA A 103 37.25 19.76 -27.89
CA ALA A 103 37.97 20.69 -28.77
C ALA A 103 39.05 21.48 -28.01
N GLU A 104 38.78 21.95 -26.79
CA GLU A 104 39.78 22.59 -25.94
C GLU A 104 40.92 21.63 -25.57
N GLY A 105 40.60 20.37 -25.27
CA GLY A 105 41.59 19.35 -24.92
C GLY A 105 42.48 18.91 -26.09
N GLN A 106 42.00 18.96 -27.33
CA GLN A 106 42.80 18.67 -28.54
C GLN A 106 43.71 19.83 -28.96
N ASN A 107 43.44 21.03 -28.48
CA ASN A 107 44.15 22.26 -28.84
C ASN A 107 45.19 22.71 -27.80
N ALA A 108 45.36 21.91 -26.73
CA ALA A 108 46.35 22.07 -25.66
C ALA A 108 47.48 21.05 -25.81
#